data_AF-A0A971YFJ0-F1
#
_entry.id   AF-A0A971YFJ0-F1
#
_cell.length_a   1.000
_cell.length_b   1.000
_cell.length_c   1.000
_cell.angle_alpha   90.00
_cell.angle_beta   90.00
_cell.angle_gamma   90.00
#
_symmetry.space_group_name_H-M   'P 1'
#
loop_
_entity.id
_entity.type
_entity.pdbx_description
1 polymer ?
#
loop_
_entity_poly.entity_id
_entity_poly.type
_entity_poly.pdbx_seq_one_letter_code
_entity_poly.pdbx_strand_id
1 'polypeptide(L)' 'MTADEIKNFENFLSKSFEDGVCYRELRLSDDEVKYIKDRYPRISLVKDTSGEESDGKAWFQVRLPLFSIV' A
#
# COMPACT_ATOMS: atom_id res chain seq x y z
N MET A 1 -9.48 -11.18 -0.22
CA MET A 1 -8.14 -11.81 -0.39
C MET A 1 -8.06 -13.13 0.35
N THR A 2 -7.54 -14.17 -0.30
CA THR A 2 -7.18 -15.48 0.27
C THR A 2 -5.85 -15.41 1.02
N ALA A 3 -5.49 -16.48 1.75
CA ALA A 3 -4.24 -16.52 2.51
C ALA A 3 -2.98 -16.39 1.63
N ASP A 4 -2.95 -17.04 0.46
CA ASP A 4 -1.85 -16.94 -0.49
C ASP A 4 -1.73 -15.53 -1.11
N GLU A 5 -2.87 -14.90 -1.43
CA GLU A 5 -2.89 -13.52 -1.93
C GLU A 5 -2.35 -12.55 -0.88
N ILE A 6 -2.72 -12.70 0.38
CA ILE A 6 -2.21 -11.90 1.49
C ILE A 6 -0.69 -12.07 1.62
N LYS A 7 -0.19 -13.32 1.59
CA LYS A 7 1.25 -13.59 1.70
C LYS A 7 2.04 -12.96 0.55
N ASN A 8 1.53 -13.08 -0.67
CA ASN A 8 2.15 -12.47 -1.85
C ASN A 8 2.14 -10.93 -1.76
N PHE A 9 1.05 -10.36 -1.25
CA PHE A 9 0.92 -8.93 -1.09
C PHE A 9 1.84 -8.36 0.00
N GLU A 10 1.97 -9.04 1.14
CA GLU A 10 2.93 -8.66 2.19
C GLU A 10 4.38 -8.72 1.69
N ASN A 11 4.74 -9.74 0.91
CA ASN A 11 6.04 -9.80 0.26
C ASN A 11 6.25 -8.63 -0.72
N PHE A 12 5.21 -8.26 -1.47
CA PHE A 12 5.26 -7.11 -2.37
C PHE A 12 5.45 -5.79 -1.60
N LEU A 13 4.72 -5.58 -0.49
CA LEU A 13 4.86 -4.41 0.37
C LEU A 13 6.27 -4.35 0.98
N SER A 14 6.75 -5.45 1.55
CA SER A 14 8.08 -5.51 2.16
C SER A 14 9.19 -5.14 1.18
N LYS A 15 9.09 -5.58 -0.08
CA LYS A 15 10.05 -5.21 -1.14
C LYS A 15 9.85 -3.76 -1.61
N SER A 16 8.61 -3.28 -1.66
CA SER A 16 8.31 -1.92 -2.13
C SER A 16 8.85 -0.82 -1.22
N PHE A 17 9.04 -1.11 0.07
CA PHE A 17 9.56 -0.18 1.08
C PHE A 17 10.91 -0.65 1.66
N GLU A 18 11.65 -1.49 0.93
CA GLU A 18 13.02 -1.83 1.31
C GLU A 18 13.95 -0.58 1.22
N ASP A 19 15.18 -0.70 1.74
CA ASP A 19 16.19 0.36 1.71
C ASP A 19 15.81 1.69 2.39
N GLY A 20 14.89 1.65 3.36
CA GLY A 20 14.50 2.83 4.14
C GLY A 20 13.63 3.83 3.36
N VAL A 21 13.04 3.41 2.25
CA VAL A 21 12.09 4.22 1.48
C VAL A 21 10.78 4.34 2.28
N CYS A 22 10.43 5.55 2.68
CA CYS A 22 9.19 5.83 3.43
C CYS A 22 8.02 6.27 2.54
N TYR A 23 8.23 6.41 1.22
CA TYR A 23 7.26 6.88 0.24
C TYR A 23 7.31 6.05 -1.03
N ARG A 24 6.16 5.55 -1.49
CA ARG A 24 6.05 4.82 -2.76
C ARG A 24 4.69 5.05 -3.40
N GLU A 25 4.67 5.07 -4.72
CA GLU A 25 3.44 5.03 -5.52
C GLU A 25 3.14 3.57 -5.87
N LEU A 26 1.97 3.07 -5.46
CA LEU A 26 1.56 1.69 -5.65
C LEU A 26 0.24 1.62 -6.40
N ARG A 27 0.09 0.64 -7.31
CA ARG A 27 -1.21 0.27 -7.89
C ARG A 27 -1.90 -0.70 -6.97
N LEU A 28 -3.01 -0.25 -6.38
CA LEU A 28 -3.75 -1.03 -5.38
C LEU A 28 -5.21 -1.21 -5.81
N SER A 29 -5.76 -2.38 -5.53
CA SER A 29 -7.21 -2.63 -5.56
C SER A 29 -7.87 -2.17 -4.25
N ASP A 30 -9.20 -2.07 -4.24
CA ASP A 30 -9.93 -1.71 -3.01
C ASP A 30 -9.70 -2.71 -1.86
N ASP A 31 -9.60 -4.01 -2.17
CA ASP A 31 -9.25 -5.05 -1.19
C ASP A 31 -7.85 -4.83 -0.60
N GLU A 32 -6.86 -4.52 -1.42
CA GLU A 32 -5.48 -4.24 -1.00
C GLU A 32 -5.41 -2.96 -0.14
N VAL A 33 -6.15 -1.91 -0.51
CA VAL A 33 -6.24 -0.67 0.27
C VAL A 33 -6.89 -0.91 1.63
N LYS A 34 -7.99 -1.67 1.65
CA LYS A 34 -8.67 -2.05 2.90
C LYS A 34 -7.73 -2.83 3.80
N TYR A 35 -7.02 -3.82 3.25
CA TYR A 35 -6.02 -4.60 3.96
C TYR A 35 -4.95 -3.70 4.61
N ILE A 36 -4.35 -2.78 3.83
CA ILE A 36 -3.32 -1.88 4.36
C ILE A 36 -3.87 -1.01 5.49
N LYS A 37 -5.08 -0.45 5.35
CA LYS A 37 -5.70 0.40 6.39
C LYS A 37 -5.97 -0.37 7.68
N ASP A 38 -6.44 -1.61 7.57
CA ASP A 38 -6.72 -2.47 8.72
C ASP A 38 -5.42 -2.90 9.43
N ARG A 39 -4.38 -3.21 8.65
CA ARG A 39 -3.09 -3.73 9.16
C ARG A 39 -2.14 -2.64 9.67
N TYR A 40 -2.10 -1.50 8.98
CA TYR A 40 -1.17 -0.39 9.19
C TYR A 40 -1.95 0.92 9.37
N PRO A 41 -2.68 1.10 10.48
CA PRO A 41 -3.63 2.22 10.63
C PRO A 41 -2.98 3.62 10.65
N ARG A 42 -1.65 3.70 10.76
CA ARG A 42 -0.88 4.95 10.75
C ARG A 42 -0.26 5.29 9.40
N ILE A 43 -0.47 4.47 8.38
CA ILE A 43 0.02 4.72 7.02
C ILE A 43 -0.86 5.79 6.36
N SER A 44 -0.24 6.68 5.58
CA SER A 44 -1.00 7.61 4.74
C SER A 44 -1.15 7.01 3.34
N LEU A 45 -2.39 6.98 2.86
CA LEU A 45 -2.81 6.45 1.56
C LEU A 45 -3.64 7.52 0.86
N VAL A 46 -3.10 8.11 -0.19
CA VAL A 46 -3.80 9.11 -1.01
C VAL A 46 -4.02 8.53 -2.40
N LYS A 47 -5.29 8.37 -2.80
CA LYS A 47 -5.65 7.92 -4.16
C LYS A 47 -5.29 9.02 -5.14
N ASP A 48 -4.60 8.67 -6.21
CA ASP A 48 -4.38 9.59 -7.32
C ASP A 48 -5.70 9.78 -8.08
N THR A 49 -5.96 11.00 -8.55
CA THR A 49 -7.19 11.33 -9.29
C THR A 49 -7.16 10.88 -10.76
N SER A 50 -6.04 10.36 -11.25
CA SER A 50 -6.03 9.58 -12.49
C SER A 50 -6.98 8.38 -12.31
N GLY A 51 -7.96 8.27 -13.20
CA GLY A 51 -9.10 7.35 -13.05
C GLY A 51 -8.71 5.88 -12.85
N GLU A 52 -9.68 5.08 -12.42
CA GLU A 52 -9.49 3.63 -12.32
C GLU A 52 -9.14 3.05 -13.68
N GLU A 53 -8.07 2.27 -13.70
CA GLU A 53 -7.65 1.56 -14.90
C GLU A 53 -8.52 0.32 -15.09
N SER A 54 -8.54 -0.23 -16.31
CA SER A 54 -9.42 -1.36 -16.69
C SER A 54 -9.15 -2.66 -15.90
N ASP A 55 -8.08 -2.71 -15.10
CA ASP A 55 -7.70 -3.84 -14.25
C ASP A 55 -8.28 -3.77 -12.83
N GLY A 56 -9.09 -2.75 -12.52
CA GLY A 56 -9.70 -2.57 -11.20
C GLY A 56 -8.71 -2.10 -10.13
N LYS A 57 -7.56 -1.55 -10.53
CA LYS A 57 -6.59 -0.92 -9.63
C LYS A 57 -6.50 0.58 -9.91
N ALA A 58 -6.12 1.32 -8.87
CA ALA A 58 -5.80 2.74 -8.98
C ALA A 58 -4.43 3.03 -8.37
N TRP A 59 -3.84 4.15 -8.76
CA TRP A 59 -2.59 4.61 -8.16
C TRP A 59 -2.85 5.22 -6.78
N PHE A 60 -2.00 4.88 -5.83
CA PHE A 60 -2.01 5.44 -4.49
C PHE A 60 -0.60 5.89 -4.11
N GLN A 61 -0.52 7.08 -3.56
CA GLN A 61 0.65 7.54 -2.83
C GLN A 61 0.61 6.97 -1.42
N VAL A 62 1.59 6.14 -1.10
CA VAL A 62 1.69 5.42 0.17
C VAL A 62 2.88 5.96 0.96
N ARG A 63 2.63 6.43 2.18
CA ARG A 63 3.66 6.91 3.10
C ARG A 63 3.65 6.12 4.39
N LEU A 64 4.76 5.48 4.70
CA LEU A 64 5.00 4.88 6.01
C LEU A 64 5.09 5.98 7.06
N PRO A 65 4.56 5.76 8.29
CA PRO A 65 4.77 6.70 9.37
C PRO A 65 6.26 6.81 9.63
N LEU A 66 6.82 8.02 9.52
CA LEU A 66 8.15 8.31 10.02
C LEU A 66 8.11 8.01 11.52
N PHE A 67 8.85 7.00 11.97
CA PHE A 67 9.05 6.80 13.40
C PHE A 67 9.69 8.08 13.94
N SER A 68 8.93 8.85 14.73
CA SER A 68 9.55 9.77 15.68
C SER A 68 10.40 8.89 16.59
N ILE A 69 11.71 8.96 16.40
CA ILE A 69 12.69 8.49 17.35
C ILE A 69 12.37 9.23 18.64
N VAL A 70 11.80 8.51 19.62
CA VAL A 70 11.73 8.91 21.02
C VAL A 70 13.05 8.61 21.68
#